data_AF-A0A0S2IWS7-F1
#
_entry.id   AF-A0A0S2IWS7-F1
#
_cell.length_a   1.000
_cell.length_b   1.000
_cell.length_c   1.000
_cell.angle_alpha   90.00
_cell.angle_beta   90.00
_cell.angle_gamma   90.00
#
_symmetry.space_group_name_H-M   'P 1'
#
loop_
_entity.id
_entity.type
_entity.pdbx_description
1 polymer ?
#
loop_
_entity_poly.entity_id
_entity_poly.type
_entity_poly.pdbx_seq_one_letter_code
_entity_poly.pdbx_strand_id
1 'polypeptide(L)'
;MKRKLYVGMDVHKETIRIAYLTSNSKEILKEQQIKHEEVQIKKFINRLKLEWDEIDCCYEAGVTGYPLYRYLKSLGVNCILVAPGKIPRQSSDKIKTDKRDAIKLARLMRSGELESIHVPSEEDEAVRDYLRSRDSLRLDLGRNRQRLMKFLLRKDIKYSTTKYWTVSHYKWLNNLHFNNEILQETFNDYYSRVRVQEENLKAMDKKIQEVAESESYREKVGILRCFRGVDYLTAMFLLCEVNDFKRFKTAGSFMSFLGLVPGEYSSGSKRKQTGITKTGSPRLRRILTEAAWQHRFPGTGSKIVTARRSGQPALVVALAEKASLRLHKKFRNLQLRGKTPQVMITAVSRELSGFLWAAMNLVA
;
A
#
# COMPACT_ATOMS: atom_id res chain seq x y z
N MET A 1 -16.91 -11.95 38.42
CA MET A 1 -15.81 -11.53 37.51
C MET A 1 -16.19 -12.02 36.11
N LYS A 2 -16.24 -11.15 35.09
CA LYS A 2 -16.65 -11.58 33.73
C LYS A 2 -15.67 -12.61 33.19
N ARG A 3 -16.17 -13.71 32.64
CA ARG A 3 -15.37 -14.79 32.03
C ARG A 3 -14.92 -14.34 30.64
N LYS A 4 -13.63 -14.05 30.51
CA LYS A 4 -13.03 -13.57 29.27
C LYS A 4 -12.18 -14.63 28.58
N LEU A 5 -12.39 -14.78 27.27
CA LEU A 5 -11.72 -15.74 26.42
C LEU A 5 -10.93 -15.04 25.29
N TYR A 6 -9.67 -15.44 25.11
CA TYR A 6 -8.83 -15.01 24.01
C TYR A 6 -8.68 -16.14 23.00
N VAL A 7 -8.92 -15.85 21.73
CA VAL A 7 -8.96 -16.83 20.63
C VAL A 7 -7.96 -16.43 19.56
N GLY A 8 -6.92 -17.23 19.37
CA GLY A 8 -5.99 -17.12 18.25
C GLY A 8 -6.43 -18.04 17.13
N MET A 9 -6.50 -17.50 15.92
CA MET A 9 -6.96 -18.20 14.72
C MET A 9 -5.88 -18.12 13.65
N ASP A 10 -5.42 -19.28 13.18
CA ASP A 10 -4.64 -19.39 11.95
C ASP A 10 -5.59 -19.80 10.81
N VAL A 11 -5.65 -18.96 9.79
CA VAL A 11 -6.75 -18.93 8.82
C VAL A 11 -6.26 -19.39 7.46
N HIS A 12 -6.72 -20.57 7.05
CA HIS A 12 -6.52 -21.11 5.71
C HIS A 12 -7.82 -21.01 4.90
N LYS A 13 -7.75 -21.13 3.57
CA LYS A 13 -8.92 -21.01 2.68
C LYS A 13 -10.02 -22.05 2.96
N GLU A 14 -9.64 -23.23 3.46
CA GLU A 14 -10.55 -24.36 3.70
C GLU A 14 -10.83 -24.59 5.19
N THR A 15 -9.90 -24.21 6.06
CA THR A 15 -9.90 -24.57 7.48
C THR A 15 -9.39 -23.43 8.33
N ILE A 16 -9.82 -23.41 9.59
CA ILE A 16 -9.33 -22.47 10.59
C ILE A 16 -8.83 -23.28 11.78
N ARG A 17 -7.55 -23.12 12.10
CA ARG A 17 -6.95 -23.69 13.30
C ARG A 17 -7.11 -22.69 14.44
N ILE A 18 -7.68 -23.15 15.55
CA ILE A 18 -8.11 -22.27 16.65
C ILE A 18 -7.48 -22.75 17.95
N ALA A 19 -6.90 -21.81 18.68
CA ALA A 19 -6.48 -22.02 20.07
C ALA A 19 -7.11 -20.95 20.95
N TYR A 20 -7.60 -21.33 22.13
CA TYR A 20 -8.17 -20.37 23.05
C TYR A 20 -7.73 -20.60 24.49
N LEU A 21 -7.69 -19.49 25.23
CA LEU A 21 -7.13 -19.40 26.57
C LEU A 21 -7.86 -18.33 27.37
N THR A 22 -7.90 -18.55 28.68
CA THR A 22 -8.65 -17.71 29.61
C THR A 22 -7.78 -16.54 30.09
N SER A 23 -8.40 -15.51 30.66
CA SER A 23 -7.65 -14.42 31.31
C SER A 23 -6.72 -14.92 32.43
N ASN A 24 -7.15 -15.96 33.14
CA ASN A 24 -6.54 -16.37 34.41
C ASN A 24 -5.45 -17.44 34.26
N SER A 25 -5.29 -18.03 33.07
CA SER A 25 -4.29 -19.06 32.80
C SER A 25 -3.41 -18.71 31.61
N LYS A 26 -2.16 -19.20 31.66
CA LYS A 26 -1.24 -19.21 30.51
C LYS A 26 -1.36 -20.49 29.68
N GLU A 27 -2.07 -21.48 30.20
CA GLU A 27 -2.29 -22.76 29.54
C GLU A 27 -3.38 -22.64 28.49
N ILE A 28 -3.22 -23.41 27.42
CA ILE A 28 -4.22 -23.49 26.36
C ILE A 28 -5.39 -24.31 26.90
N LEU A 29 -6.56 -23.67 26.94
CA LEU A 29 -7.78 -24.34 27.39
C LEU A 29 -8.15 -25.45 26.40
N LYS A 30 -8.12 -25.13 25.11
CA LYS A 30 -8.38 -26.08 24.04
C LYS A 30 -7.86 -25.58 22.70
N GLU A 31 -7.55 -26.54 21.85
CA GLU A 31 -7.14 -26.36 20.47
C GLU A 31 -8.00 -27.26 19.58
N GLN A 32 -8.46 -26.74 18.45
CA GLN A 32 -9.28 -27.49 17.51
C GLN A 32 -9.17 -26.90 16.10
N GLN A 33 -9.65 -27.65 15.11
CA GLN A 33 -9.82 -27.17 13.75
C GLN A 33 -11.30 -27.15 13.37
N ILE A 34 -11.72 -26.12 12.64
CA ILE A 34 -13.05 -26.05 12.02
C ILE A 34 -12.90 -25.81 10.51
N LYS A 35 -13.95 -26.08 9.73
CA LYS A 35 -14.00 -25.64 8.33
C LYS A 35 -14.16 -24.13 8.26
N HIS A 36 -13.59 -23.52 7.22
CA HIS A 36 -13.76 -22.10 6.93
C HIS A 36 -15.10 -21.85 6.23
N GLU A 37 -16.19 -22.10 6.95
CA GLU A 37 -17.57 -21.93 6.48
C GLU A 37 -18.36 -21.12 7.51
N GLU A 38 -19.19 -20.17 7.05
CA GLU A 38 -19.96 -19.28 7.93
C GLU A 38 -20.81 -20.04 8.96
N VAL A 39 -21.41 -21.16 8.56
CA VAL A 39 -22.23 -22.02 9.42
C VAL A 39 -21.39 -22.61 10.57
N GLN A 40 -20.17 -23.09 10.26
CA GLN A 40 -19.29 -23.70 11.26
C GLN A 40 -18.72 -22.64 12.20
N ILE A 41 -18.36 -21.48 11.67
CA ILE A 41 -17.90 -20.33 12.46
C ILE A 41 -19.01 -19.86 13.41
N LYS A 42 -20.26 -19.72 12.92
CA LYS A 42 -21.40 -19.33 13.76
C LYS A 42 -21.69 -20.34 14.86
N LYS A 43 -21.71 -21.64 14.54
CA LYS A 43 -21.87 -22.71 15.53
C LYS A 43 -20.78 -22.64 16.60
N PHE A 44 -19.53 -22.43 16.18
CA PHE A 44 -18.40 -22.29 17.10
C PHE A 44 -18.56 -21.09 18.03
N ILE A 45 -18.85 -19.90 17.49
CA ILE A 45 -19.02 -18.68 18.28
C ILE A 45 -20.21 -18.78 19.23
N ASN A 46 -21.35 -19.30 18.77
CA ASN A 46 -22.53 -19.46 19.61
C ASN A 46 -22.26 -20.39 20.79
N ARG A 47 -21.53 -21.49 20.58
CA ARG A 47 -21.10 -22.37 21.67
C ARG A 47 -20.24 -21.63 22.68
N LEU A 48 -19.29 -20.81 22.23
CA LEU A 48 -18.45 -20.03 23.16
C LEU A 48 -19.27 -19.01 23.96
N LYS A 49 -20.28 -18.38 23.36
CA LYS A 49 -21.15 -17.41 24.05
C LYS A 49 -22.01 -18.03 25.16
N LEU A 50 -22.24 -19.35 25.15
CA LEU A 50 -22.91 -20.03 26.26
C LEU A 50 -22.03 -20.12 27.50
N GLU A 51 -20.70 -20.12 27.31
CA GLU A 51 -19.72 -20.35 28.37
C GLU A 51 -18.97 -19.08 28.79
N TRP A 52 -18.88 -18.07 27.92
CA TRP A 52 -18.01 -16.90 28.09
C TRP A 52 -18.76 -15.60 27.85
N ASP A 53 -18.52 -14.63 28.72
CA ASP A 53 -19.16 -13.31 28.66
C ASP A 53 -18.48 -12.40 27.62
N GLU A 54 -17.15 -12.53 27.48
CA GLU A 54 -16.34 -11.73 26.55
C GLU A 54 -15.45 -12.63 25.70
N ILE A 55 -15.51 -12.47 24.38
CA ILE A 55 -14.73 -13.23 23.41
C ILE A 55 -13.93 -12.26 22.55
N ASP A 56 -12.62 -12.40 22.61
CA ASP A 56 -11.63 -11.60 21.91
C ASP A 56 -10.87 -12.50 20.93
N CYS A 57 -11.09 -12.31 19.63
CA CYS A 57 -10.45 -13.06 18.55
C CYS A 57 -9.29 -12.30 17.91
N CYS A 58 -8.29 -13.03 17.43
CA CYS A 58 -7.25 -12.47 16.55
C CYS A 58 -6.86 -13.44 15.44
N TYR A 59 -6.55 -12.89 14.26
CA TYR A 59 -5.92 -13.64 13.19
C TYR A 59 -4.94 -12.79 12.38
N GLU A 60 -4.02 -13.48 11.70
CA GLU A 60 -3.02 -12.84 10.84
C GLU A 60 -3.69 -12.35 9.53
N ALA A 61 -3.40 -11.10 9.15
CA ALA A 61 -3.86 -10.56 7.87
C ALA A 61 -3.20 -11.32 6.71
N GLY A 62 -4.02 -11.94 5.86
CA GLY A 62 -3.57 -12.78 4.76
C GLY A 62 -4.42 -12.66 3.51
N VAL A 63 -4.25 -13.63 2.60
CA VAL A 63 -4.93 -13.67 1.29
C VAL A 63 -6.44 -13.87 1.39
N THR A 64 -6.94 -14.34 2.54
CA THR A 64 -8.37 -14.51 2.82
C THR A 64 -9.10 -13.20 3.11
N GLY A 65 -8.38 -12.09 3.23
CA GLY A 65 -8.95 -10.75 3.33
C GLY A 65 -9.68 -10.47 4.65
N TYR A 66 -10.64 -9.55 4.57
CA TYR A 66 -11.45 -9.08 5.71
C TYR A 66 -12.84 -9.73 5.92
N PRO A 67 -13.40 -10.61 5.04
CA PRO A 67 -14.71 -11.22 5.28
C PRO A 67 -14.86 -11.90 6.65
N LEU A 68 -13.87 -12.68 7.08
CA LEU A 68 -13.91 -13.34 8.40
C LEU A 68 -13.97 -12.33 9.55
N TYR A 69 -13.15 -11.26 9.49
CA TYR A 69 -13.18 -10.19 10.48
C TYR A 69 -14.57 -9.54 10.56
N ARG A 70 -15.18 -9.21 9.41
CA ARG A 70 -16.51 -8.60 9.35
C ARG A 70 -17.59 -9.54 9.88
N TYR A 71 -17.48 -10.83 9.55
CA TYR A 71 -18.42 -11.85 10.03
C TYR A 71 -18.31 -12.08 11.55
N LEU A 72 -17.10 -12.13 12.11
CA LEU A 72 -16.93 -12.20 13.56
C LEU A 72 -17.51 -10.96 14.26
N LYS A 73 -17.31 -9.76 13.69
CA LYS A 73 -17.90 -8.52 14.18
C LYS A 73 -19.43 -8.52 14.11
N SER A 74 -20.03 -9.03 13.03
CA SER A 74 -21.50 -9.13 12.91
C SER A 74 -22.10 -10.13 13.90
N LEU A 75 -21.33 -11.14 14.31
CA LEU A 75 -21.67 -12.03 15.42
C LEU A 75 -21.44 -11.38 16.80
N GLY A 76 -21.08 -10.10 16.90
CA GLY A 76 -20.86 -9.40 18.17
C GLY A 76 -19.58 -9.84 18.90
N VAL A 77 -18.62 -10.43 18.18
CA VAL A 77 -17.32 -10.82 18.74
C VAL A 77 -16.30 -9.75 18.42
N ASN A 78 -15.50 -9.38 19.40
CA ASN A 78 -14.39 -8.49 19.14
C ASN A 78 -13.29 -9.25 18.41
N CYS A 79 -12.77 -8.69 17.32
CA CYS A 79 -11.71 -9.28 16.54
C CYS A 79 -10.66 -8.21 16.24
N ILE A 80 -9.39 -8.57 16.37
CA ILE A 80 -8.26 -7.79 15.86
C ILE A 80 -7.59 -8.53 14.71
N LEU A 81 -7.07 -7.77 13.76
CA LEU A 81 -6.38 -8.32 12.61
C LEU A 81 -4.92 -7.90 12.65
N VAL A 82 -3.98 -8.84 12.60
CA VAL A 82 -2.56 -8.53 12.88
C VAL A 82 -1.73 -8.59 11.62
N ALA A 83 -0.88 -7.59 11.39
CA ALA A 83 0.07 -7.64 10.30
C ALA A 83 1.16 -8.71 10.58
N PRO A 84 1.46 -9.62 9.61
CA PRO A 84 2.47 -10.67 9.78
C PRO A 84 3.81 -10.17 10.34
N GLY A 85 4.30 -9.05 9.79
CA GLY A 85 5.59 -8.47 10.17
C GLY A 85 5.60 -7.74 11.51
N LYS A 86 4.44 -7.57 12.17
CA LYS A 86 4.31 -7.00 13.51
C LYS A 86 4.14 -8.05 14.60
N ILE A 87 3.97 -9.33 14.26
CA ILE A 87 3.85 -10.41 15.24
C ILE A 87 5.23 -10.70 15.83
N PRO A 88 5.45 -10.51 17.15
CA PRO A 88 6.73 -10.82 17.79
C PRO A 88 7.15 -12.27 17.54
N ARG A 89 8.39 -12.49 17.07
CA ARG A 89 8.96 -13.83 16.80
C ARG A 89 10.36 -13.89 17.39
N GLN A 90 10.63 -14.94 18.17
CA GLN A 90 11.99 -15.25 18.60
C GLN A 90 12.79 -15.73 17.39
N SER A 91 14.06 -15.34 17.30
CA SER A 91 14.93 -15.73 16.17
C SER A 91 15.20 -17.24 16.10
N SER A 92 15.12 -17.91 17.26
CA SER A 92 15.25 -19.36 17.46
C SER A 92 13.99 -20.16 17.09
N ASP A 93 12.82 -19.52 16.92
CA ASP A 93 11.60 -20.20 16.47
C ASP A 93 11.73 -20.58 14.99
N LYS A 94 12.27 -21.77 14.72
CA LYS A 94 12.45 -22.32 13.36
C LYS A 94 11.32 -23.23 12.89
N ILE A 95 10.52 -23.76 13.82
CA ILE A 95 9.44 -24.69 13.50
C ILE A 95 8.13 -23.91 13.40
N LYS A 96 7.53 -23.91 12.20
CA LYS A 96 6.24 -23.28 11.92
C LYS A 96 5.18 -24.36 11.69
N THR A 97 4.11 -24.33 12.47
CA THR A 97 2.91 -25.15 12.26
C THR A 97 1.66 -24.36 12.62
N ASP A 98 0.55 -24.62 11.94
CA ASP A 98 -0.72 -23.91 12.12
C ASP A 98 -1.16 -23.89 13.59
N LYS A 99 -0.97 -25.03 14.28
CA LYS A 99 -1.24 -25.17 15.71
C LYS A 99 -0.42 -24.19 16.56
N ARG A 100 0.89 -24.09 16.30
CA ARG A 100 1.78 -23.19 17.06
C ARG A 100 1.46 -21.74 16.76
N ASP A 101 1.11 -21.41 15.53
CA ASP A 101 0.73 -20.06 15.12
C ASP A 101 -0.59 -19.62 15.79
N ALA A 102 -1.62 -20.46 15.81
CA ALA A 102 -2.87 -20.18 16.53
C ALA A 102 -2.65 -19.99 18.05
N ILE A 103 -1.89 -20.89 18.68
CA ILE A 103 -1.53 -20.79 20.10
C ILE A 103 -0.78 -19.49 20.41
N LYS A 104 0.16 -19.13 19.53
CA LYS A 104 0.98 -17.94 19.67
C LYS A 104 0.15 -16.67 19.57
N LEU A 105 -0.74 -16.59 18.59
CA LEU A 105 -1.67 -15.48 18.42
C LEU A 105 -2.53 -15.30 19.68
N ALA A 106 -3.12 -16.38 20.20
CA ALA A 106 -3.92 -16.33 21.42
C ALA A 106 -3.11 -15.78 22.62
N ARG A 107 -1.87 -16.24 22.78
CA ARG A 107 -0.99 -15.82 23.89
C ARG A 107 -0.62 -14.34 23.81
N LEU A 108 -0.21 -13.89 22.63
CA LEU A 108 0.16 -12.49 22.37
C LEU A 108 -1.04 -11.55 22.50
N MET A 109 -2.24 -12.01 22.11
CA MET A 109 -3.46 -11.24 22.30
C MET A 109 -3.75 -11.02 23.77
N ARG A 110 -3.65 -12.08 24.59
CA ARG A 110 -3.87 -11.99 26.04
C ARG A 110 -2.85 -11.10 26.73
N SER A 111 -1.58 -11.11 26.30
CA SER A 111 -0.55 -10.24 26.88
C SER A 111 -0.63 -8.79 26.39
N GLY A 112 -1.51 -8.47 25.43
CA GLY A 112 -1.63 -7.12 24.87
C GLY A 112 -0.47 -6.75 23.93
N GLU A 113 0.27 -7.74 23.43
CA GLU A 113 1.44 -7.54 22.54
C GLU A 113 1.06 -7.43 21.06
N LEU A 114 -0.22 -7.62 20.71
CA LEU A 114 -0.71 -7.51 19.34
C LEU A 114 -1.30 -6.13 19.07
N GLU A 115 -0.90 -5.55 17.94
CA GLU A 115 -1.49 -4.31 17.41
C GLU A 115 -2.41 -4.65 16.24
N SER A 116 -3.67 -4.23 16.31
CA SER A 116 -4.60 -4.38 15.20
C SER A 116 -4.20 -3.47 14.04
N ILE A 117 -4.31 -3.99 12.81
CA ILE A 117 -4.33 -3.15 11.63
C ILE A 117 -5.67 -2.41 11.53
N HIS A 118 -5.65 -1.31 10.77
CA HIS A 118 -6.87 -0.65 10.35
C HIS A 118 -7.52 -1.47 9.23
N VAL A 119 -8.78 -1.86 9.43
CA VAL A 119 -9.59 -2.57 8.45
C VAL A 119 -10.43 -1.54 7.67
N PRO A 120 -10.32 -1.47 6.33
CA PRO A 120 -11.11 -0.55 5.51
C PRO A 120 -12.59 -0.90 5.53
N SER A 121 -13.45 0.09 5.24
CA SER A 121 -14.82 -0.18 4.81
C SER A 121 -14.83 -1.01 3.53
N GLU A 122 -15.95 -1.67 3.22
CA GLU A 122 -16.08 -2.44 1.97
C GLU A 122 -15.95 -1.54 0.74
N GLU A 123 -16.45 -0.31 0.81
CA GLU A 123 -16.31 0.69 -0.24
C GLU A 123 -14.84 1.10 -0.45
N ASP A 124 -14.09 1.39 0.62
CA ASP A 124 -12.67 1.73 0.54
C ASP A 124 -11.84 0.55 0.04
N GLU A 125 -12.19 -0.68 0.44
CA GLU A 125 -11.56 -1.91 -0.06
C GLU A 125 -11.78 -2.07 -1.56
N ALA A 126 -13.01 -1.86 -2.05
CA ALA A 126 -13.33 -1.96 -3.47
C ALA A 126 -12.53 -0.95 -4.32
N VAL A 127 -12.45 0.31 -3.86
CA VAL A 127 -11.63 1.34 -4.54
C VAL A 127 -10.14 0.99 -4.48
N ARG A 128 -9.65 0.48 -3.34
CA ARG A 128 -8.26 0.02 -3.19
C ARG A 128 -7.92 -1.11 -4.16
N ASP A 129 -8.82 -2.07 -4.35
CA ASP A 129 -8.61 -3.18 -5.29
C ASP A 129 -8.61 -2.70 -6.74
N TYR A 130 -9.47 -1.73 -7.09
CA TYR A 130 -9.45 -1.10 -8.41
C TYR A 130 -8.11 -0.39 -8.70
N LEU A 131 -7.61 0.38 -7.73
CA LEU A 131 -6.30 1.05 -7.83
C LEU A 131 -5.16 0.03 -7.97
N ARG A 132 -5.18 -1.05 -7.18
CA ARG A 132 -4.17 -2.13 -7.26
C ARG A 132 -4.23 -2.87 -8.58
N SER A 133 -5.42 -3.13 -9.13
CA SER A 133 -5.63 -3.70 -10.46
C SER A 133 -5.00 -2.82 -11.55
N ARG A 134 -5.24 -1.51 -11.48
CA ARG A 134 -4.62 -0.52 -12.38
C ARG A 134 -3.09 -0.54 -12.30
N ASP A 135 -2.52 -0.72 -11.11
CA ASP A 135 -1.07 -0.83 -10.96
C ASP A 135 -0.50 -2.11 -11.58
N SER A 136 -1.21 -3.24 -11.42
CA SER A 136 -0.86 -4.50 -12.07
C SER A 136 -0.87 -4.35 -13.59
N LEU A 137 -1.94 -3.74 -14.16
CA LEU A 137 -2.03 -3.46 -15.59
C LEU A 137 -0.86 -2.59 -16.10
N ARG A 138 -0.45 -1.58 -15.32
CA ARG A 138 0.72 -0.74 -15.65
C ARG A 138 2.03 -1.55 -15.68
N LEU A 139 2.19 -2.53 -14.79
CA LEU A 139 3.36 -3.42 -14.80
C LEU A 139 3.32 -4.35 -16.02
N ASP A 140 2.15 -4.88 -16.36
CA ASP A 140 1.97 -5.76 -17.51
C ASP A 140 2.20 -5.02 -18.83
N LEU A 141 1.74 -3.78 -18.95
CA LEU A 141 2.06 -2.91 -20.09
C LEU A 141 3.58 -2.75 -20.24
N GLY A 142 4.31 -2.53 -19.14
CA GLY A 142 5.77 -2.47 -19.17
C GLY A 142 6.41 -3.76 -19.68
N ARG A 143 5.92 -4.92 -19.21
CA ARG A 143 6.41 -6.24 -19.65
C ARG A 143 6.11 -6.49 -21.13
N ASN A 144 4.92 -6.15 -21.60
CA ASN A 144 4.52 -6.33 -22.99
C ASN A 144 5.29 -5.41 -23.93
N ARG A 145 5.49 -4.14 -23.54
CA ARG A 145 6.39 -3.21 -24.22
C ARG A 145 7.81 -3.79 -24.35
N GLN A 146 8.36 -4.36 -23.28
CA GLN A 146 9.68 -5.01 -23.32
C GLN A 146 9.72 -6.25 -24.23
N ARG A 147 8.69 -7.10 -24.18
CA ARG A 147 8.57 -8.28 -25.06
C ARG A 147 8.56 -7.88 -26.54
N LEU A 148 7.75 -6.88 -26.91
CA LEU A 148 7.70 -6.34 -28.27
C LEU A 148 9.09 -5.82 -28.71
N MET A 149 9.73 -5.01 -27.86
CA MET A 149 11.06 -4.47 -28.18
C MET A 149 12.13 -5.55 -28.30
N LYS A 150 12.10 -6.59 -27.46
CA LYS A 150 13.03 -7.72 -27.56
C LYS A 150 12.76 -8.60 -28.78
N PHE A 151 11.50 -8.75 -29.19
CA PHE A 151 11.15 -9.41 -30.44
C PHE A 151 11.78 -8.67 -31.63
N LEU A 152 11.56 -7.37 -31.75
CA LEU A 152 12.13 -6.55 -32.84
C LEU A 152 13.67 -6.60 -32.83
N LEU A 153 14.28 -6.49 -31.65
CA LEU A 153 15.73 -6.56 -31.51
C LEU A 153 16.33 -7.87 -32.02
N ARG A 154 15.67 -9.02 -31.78
CA ARG A 154 16.13 -10.33 -32.29
C ARG A 154 16.02 -10.46 -33.81
N LYS A 155 15.32 -9.54 -34.47
CA LYS A 155 15.20 -9.43 -35.92
C LYS A 155 16.07 -8.29 -36.49
N ASP A 156 16.95 -7.74 -35.66
CA ASP A 156 17.79 -6.57 -35.94
C ASP A 156 17.00 -5.29 -36.33
N ILE A 157 15.72 -5.24 -35.98
CA ILE A 157 14.86 -4.07 -36.21
C ILE A 157 15.00 -3.11 -35.02
N LYS A 158 15.61 -1.96 -35.24
CA LYS A 158 15.93 -0.97 -34.19
C LYS A 158 15.33 0.39 -34.52
N TYR A 159 14.67 0.99 -33.53
CA TYR A 159 14.22 2.38 -33.60
C TYR A 159 15.29 3.33 -33.03
N SER A 160 15.68 4.35 -33.79
CA SER A 160 16.76 5.30 -33.41
C SER A 160 16.36 6.78 -33.50
N THR A 161 15.16 7.12 -33.97
CA THR A 161 14.79 8.52 -34.26
C THR A 161 14.50 9.33 -33.01
N THR A 162 13.68 8.81 -32.10
CA THR A 162 13.26 9.52 -30.88
C THR A 162 13.15 8.57 -29.69
N LYS A 163 12.55 9.03 -28.58
CA LYS A 163 12.21 8.16 -27.45
C LYS A 163 11.12 7.15 -27.86
N TYR A 164 11.22 5.96 -27.29
CA TYR A 164 10.17 4.93 -27.41
C TYR A 164 8.83 5.39 -26.85
N TRP A 165 7.75 4.79 -27.38
CA TRP A 165 6.35 5.00 -26.99
C TRP A 165 5.85 6.45 -27.16
N THR A 166 6.46 7.18 -28.08
CA THR A 166 6.02 8.48 -28.56
C THR A 166 5.15 8.32 -29.82
N VAL A 167 4.48 9.38 -30.25
CA VAL A 167 3.71 9.40 -31.52
C VAL A 167 4.57 8.92 -32.69
N SER A 168 5.83 9.38 -32.78
CA SER A 168 6.77 8.97 -33.83
C SER A 168 7.13 7.48 -33.75
N HIS A 169 7.30 6.92 -32.55
CA HIS A 169 7.54 5.49 -32.40
C HIS A 169 6.32 4.65 -32.82
N TYR A 170 5.10 5.09 -32.50
CA TYR A 170 3.89 4.40 -32.95
C TYR A 170 3.71 4.45 -34.47
N LYS A 171 3.99 5.61 -35.10
CA LYS A 171 4.00 5.72 -36.57
C LYS A 171 5.00 4.74 -37.19
N TRP A 172 6.19 4.63 -36.61
CA TRP A 172 7.19 3.66 -37.06
C TRP A 172 6.73 2.21 -36.88
N LEU A 173 6.19 1.85 -35.70
CA LEU A 173 5.64 0.50 -35.45
C LEU A 173 4.53 0.14 -36.43
N ASN A 174 3.63 1.08 -36.76
CA ASN A 174 2.53 0.85 -37.69
C ASN A 174 3.01 0.59 -39.13
N ASN A 175 4.21 1.04 -39.50
CA ASN A 175 4.78 0.86 -40.83
C ASN A 175 5.68 -0.38 -40.93
N LEU A 176 5.80 -1.18 -39.86
CA LEU A 176 6.57 -2.41 -39.89
C LEU A 176 5.79 -3.52 -40.58
N HIS A 177 6.40 -4.11 -41.60
CA HIS A 177 5.89 -5.26 -42.32
C HIS A 177 6.94 -6.37 -42.36
N PHE A 178 6.49 -7.60 -42.17
CA PHE A 178 7.32 -8.80 -42.20
C PHE A 178 6.90 -9.67 -43.39
N ASN A 179 7.88 -10.10 -44.20
CA ASN A 179 7.62 -10.95 -45.37
C ASN A 179 7.08 -12.34 -44.99
N ASN A 180 7.39 -12.82 -43.77
CA ASN A 180 6.89 -14.09 -43.26
C ASN A 180 5.62 -13.85 -42.44
N GLU A 181 4.53 -14.51 -42.82
CA GLU A 181 3.21 -14.38 -42.21
C GLU A 181 3.21 -14.70 -40.71
N ILE A 182 3.89 -15.77 -40.29
CA ILE A 182 3.98 -16.16 -38.87
C ILE A 182 4.70 -15.10 -38.03
N LEU A 183 5.73 -14.46 -38.60
CA LEU A 183 6.40 -13.33 -37.94
C LEU A 183 5.51 -12.09 -37.87
N GLN A 184 4.72 -11.82 -38.91
CA GLN A 184 3.74 -10.72 -38.91
C GLN A 184 2.68 -10.95 -37.83
N GLU A 185 2.12 -12.15 -37.72
CA GLU A 185 1.16 -12.52 -36.67
C GLU A 185 1.78 -12.40 -35.27
N THR A 186 3.03 -12.83 -35.10
CA THR A 186 3.75 -12.67 -33.83
C THR A 186 3.92 -11.20 -33.46
N PHE A 187 4.22 -10.33 -34.43
CA PHE A 187 4.30 -8.89 -34.22
C PHE A 187 2.93 -8.30 -33.83
N ASN A 188 1.88 -8.68 -34.57
CA ASN A 188 0.51 -8.23 -34.35
C ASN A 188 0.00 -8.60 -32.94
N ASP A 189 0.26 -9.81 -32.45
CA ASP A 189 -0.06 -10.23 -31.09
C ASP A 189 0.64 -9.36 -30.04
N TYR A 190 1.97 -9.19 -30.13
CA TYR A 190 2.69 -8.37 -29.16
C TYR A 190 2.25 -6.90 -29.20
N TYR A 191 2.02 -6.36 -30.39
CA TYR A 191 1.63 -4.98 -30.57
C TYR A 191 0.21 -4.71 -30.08
N SER A 192 -0.75 -5.57 -30.45
CA SER A 192 -2.14 -5.47 -29.98
C SER A 192 -2.26 -5.51 -28.45
N ARG A 193 -1.50 -6.39 -27.77
CA ARG A 193 -1.43 -6.41 -26.29
C ARG A 193 -0.99 -5.09 -25.70
N VAL A 194 0.00 -4.43 -26.30
CA VAL A 194 0.42 -3.08 -25.85
C VAL A 194 -0.73 -2.09 -26.05
N ARG A 195 -1.34 -2.06 -27.23
CA ARG A 195 -2.43 -1.12 -27.56
C ARG A 195 -3.65 -1.26 -26.65
N VAL A 196 -4.16 -2.48 -26.49
CA VAL A 196 -5.30 -2.79 -25.63
C VAL A 196 -5.03 -2.39 -24.18
N GLN A 197 -3.84 -2.71 -23.66
CA GLN A 197 -3.50 -2.35 -22.29
C GLN A 197 -3.36 -0.85 -22.07
N GLU A 198 -2.91 -0.08 -23.06
CA GLU A 198 -2.89 1.38 -22.99
C GLU A 198 -4.28 1.98 -22.94
N GLU A 199 -5.20 1.46 -23.75
CA GLU A 199 -6.60 1.90 -23.76
C GLU A 199 -7.29 1.56 -22.43
N ASN A 200 -7.10 0.33 -21.93
CA ASN A 200 -7.59 -0.07 -20.61
C ASN A 200 -7.01 0.82 -19.51
N LEU A 201 -5.72 1.15 -19.55
CA LEU A 201 -5.10 2.01 -18.55
C LEU A 201 -5.68 3.43 -18.58
N LYS A 202 -5.94 3.99 -19.76
CA LYS A 202 -6.61 5.29 -19.92
C LYS A 202 -8.04 5.26 -19.37
N ALA A 203 -8.80 4.19 -19.65
CA ALA A 203 -10.15 4.02 -19.13
C ALA A 203 -10.14 3.93 -17.59
N MET A 204 -9.20 3.19 -17.02
CA MET A 204 -9.03 3.13 -15.56
C MET A 204 -8.60 4.46 -14.95
N ASP A 205 -7.70 5.20 -15.60
CA ASP A 205 -7.29 6.53 -15.14
C ASP A 205 -8.47 7.52 -15.12
N LYS A 206 -9.33 7.48 -16.15
CA LYS A 206 -10.59 8.25 -16.18
C LYS A 206 -11.51 7.86 -15.03
N LYS A 207 -11.72 6.54 -14.81
CA LYS A 207 -12.58 6.07 -13.72
C LYS A 207 -12.05 6.46 -12.35
N ILE A 208 -10.73 6.39 -12.14
CA ILE A 208 -10.08 6.85 -10.89
C ILE A 208 -10.33 8.33 -10.68
N GLN A 209 -10.27 9.15 -11.74
CA GLN A 209 -10.58 10.57 -11.65
C GLN A 209 -12.04 10.80 -11.25
N GLU A 210 -13.01 10.10 -11.86
CA GLU A 210 -14.42 10.17 -11.49
C GLU A 210 -14.64 9.83 -10.01
N VAL A 211 -14.02 8.76 -9.52
CA VAL A 211 -14.09 8.38 -8.10
C VAL A 211 -13.43 9.43 -7.21
N ALA A 212 -12.32 10.02 -7.63
CA ALA A 212 -11.62 11.05 -6.88
C ALA A 212 -12.40 12.36 -6.78
N GLU A 213 -13.36 12.59 -7.69
CA GLU A 213 -14.23 13.76 -7.72
C GLU A 213 -15.56 13.52 -6.99
N SER A 214 -15.82 12.31 -6.52
CA SER A 214 -17.00 11.98 -5.71
C SER A 214 -16.96 12.65 -4.33
N GLU A 215 -18.13 12.82 -3.71
CA GLU A 215 -18.27 13.50 -2.42
C GLU A 215 -17.32 12.95 -1.34
N SER A 216 -17.17 11.63 -1.25
CA SER A 216 -16.32 10.96 -0.25
C SER A 216 -14.82 11.28 -0.37
N TYR A 217 -14.36 11.68 -1.56
CA TYR A 217 -12.94 11.86 -1.87
C TYR A 217 -12.56 13.29 -2.26
N ARG A 218 -13.47 14.06 -2.87
CA ARG A 218 -13.18 15.34 -3.55
C ARG A 218 -12.37 16.31 -2.71
N GLU A 219 -12.77 16.51 -1.46
CA GLU A 219 -12.07 17.43 -0.55
C GLU A 219 -10.66 16.95 -0.22
N LYS A 220 -10.53 15.70 0.25
CA LYS A 220 -9.25 15.08 0.62
C LYS A 220 -8.27 15.03 -0.56
N VAL A 221 -8.80 14.75 -1.76
CA VAL A 221 -8.04 14.79 -3.01
C VAL A 221 -7.60 16.21 -3.33
N GLY A 222 -8.48 17.22 -3.19
CA GLY A 222 -8.13 18.64 -3.37
C GLY A 222 -6.96 19.09 -2.48
N ILE A 223 -7.01 18.74 -1.20
CA ILE A 223 -5.96 19.01 -0.22
C ILE A 223 -4.62 18.41 -0.68
N LEU A 224 -4.61 17.12 -1.02
CA LEU A 224 -3.38 16.43 -1.43
C LEU A 224 -2.83 16.97 -2.76
N ARG A 225 -3.70 17.37 -3.69
CA ARG A 225 -3.31 17.92 -5.01
C ARG A 225 -2.71 19.32 -4.96
N CYS A 226 -2.78 20.01 -3.81
CA CYS A 226 -2.01 21.24 -3.58
C CYS A 226 -0.50 21.01 -3.61
N PHE A 227 -0.08 19.78 -3.28
CA PHE A 227 1.32 19.38 -3.26
C PHE A 227 1.81 19.01 -4.66
N ARG A 228 2.92 19.60 -5.02
CA ARG A 228 3.59 19.36 -6.29
C ARG A 228 3.96 17.87 -6.42
N GLY A 229 3.68 17.29 -7.59
CA GLY A 229 3.92 15.85 -7.84
C GLY A 229 2.82 14.94 -7.33
N VAL A 230 1.79 15.49 -6.67
CA VAL A 230 0.57 14.78 -6.31
C VAL A 230 -0.55 15.20 -7.25
N ASP A 231 -1.19 14.20 -7.86
CA ASP A 231 -2.41 14.34 -8.66
C ASP A 231 -3.40 13.24 -8.27
N TYR A 232 -4.54 13.14 -8.95
CA TYR A 232 -5.61 12.16 -8.67
C TYR A 232 -5.08 10.77 -8.32
N LEU A 233 -4.26 10.16 -9.18
CA LEU A 233 -3.73 8.81 -8.93
C LEU A 233 -2.94 8.71 -7.62
N THR A 234 -2.04 9.66 -7.38
CA THR A 234 -1.21 9.65 -6.16
C THR A 234 -2.05 9.90 -4.92
N ALA A 235 -2.98 10.86 -4.99
CA ALA A 235 -3.90 11.17 -3.91
C ALA A 235 -4.77 9.96 -3.57
N MET A 236 -5.39 9.32 -4.56
CA MET A 236 -6.25 8.15 -4.35
C MET A 236 -5.48 6.96 -3.77
N PHE A 237 -4.27 6.66 -4.25
CA PHE A 237 -3.44 5.62 -3.62
C PHE A 237 -3.11 5.93 -2.15
N LEU A 238 -2.81 7.19 -1.83
CA LEU A 238 -2.55 7.59 -0.45
C LEU A 238 -3.80 7.45 0.41
N LEU A 239 -4.94 7.99 -0.04
CA LEU A 239 -6.20 7.93 0.70
C LEU A 239 -6.65 6.48 0.92
N CYS A 240 -6.68 5.66 -0.13
CA CYS A 240 -7.22 4.30 -0.02
C CYS A 240 -6.26 3.30 0.62
N GLU A 241 -4.93 3.49 0.62
CA GLU A 241 -4.01 2.55 1.30
C GLU A 241 -3.72 2.98 2.76
N VAL A 242 -3.83 4.28 3.07
CA VAL A 242 -3.64 4.80 4.42
C VAL A 242 -4.95 4.81 5.20
N ASN A 243 -6.06 5.12 4.54
CA ASN A 243 -7.40 5.41 5.04
C ASN A 243 -7.41 6.57 6.04
N ASP A 244 -7.19 6.24 7.31
CA ASP A 244 -7.18 7.21 8.39
C ASP A 244 -5.75 7.75 8.62
N PHE A 245 -5.56 9.04 8.41
CA PHE A 245 -4.31 9.75 8.68
C PHE A 245 -4.19 10.17 10.16
N LYS A 246 -5.31 10.29 10.88
CA LYS A 246 -5.34 10.70 12.30
C LYS A 246 -4.80 9.61 13.23
N ARG A 247 -4.86 8.34 12.82
CA ARG A 247 -4.25 7.22 13.58
C ARG A 247 -2.74 7.36 13.81
N PHE A 248 -2.07 8.21 13.03
CA PHE A 248 -0.65 8.49 13.21
C PHE A 248 -0.48 9.75 14.06
N LYS A 249 -0.03 9.59 15.31
CA LYS A 249 0.14 10.72 16.25
C LYS A 249 1.15 11.77 15.78
N THR A 250 2.11 11.38 14.95
CA THR A 250 3.18 12.26 14.45
C THR A 250 3.51 11.96 12.99
N ALA A 251 4.03 12.96 12.28
CA ALA A 251 4.61 12.78 10.94
C ALA A 251 5.67 11.66 10.92
N GLY A 252 6.48 11.53 11.98
CA GLY A 252 7.49 10.47 12.11
C GLY A 252 6.87 9.07 12.13
N SER A 253 5.76 8.88 12.86
CA SER A 253 5.04 7.60 12.87
C SER A 253 4.47 7.25 11.49
N PHE A 254 3.97 8.24 10.74
CA PHE A 254 3.52 8.04 9.37
C PHE A 254 4.67 7.69 8.41
N MET A 255 5.80 8.39 8.49
CA MET A 255 7.00 8.08 7.70
C MET A 255 7.52 6.66 7.97
N SER A 256 7.43 6.21 9.23
CA SER A 256 7.81 4.86 9.66
C SER A 256 6.89 3.79 9.07
N PHE A 257 5.57 4.02 9.11
CA PHE A 257 4.57 3.16 8.47
C PHE A 257 4.81 2.97 6.97
N LEU A 258 5.24 4.03 6.28
CA LEU A 258 5.61 3.97 4.88
C LEU A 258 6.95 3.27 4.63
N GLY A 259 7.75 3.04 5.66
CA GLY A 259 9.07 2.43 5.57
C GLY A 259 10.12 3.31 4.88
N LEU A 260 9.94 4.63 4.97
CA LEU A 260 10.86 5.64 4.40
C LEU A 260 11.90 6.13 5.41
N VAL A 261 11.81 5.71 6.66
CA VAL A 261 12.78 6.01 7.72
C VAL A 261 13.99 5.07 7.62
N PRO A 262 15.21 5.53 7.95
CA PRO A 262 16.39 4.66 8.01
C PRO A 262 16.25 3.64 9.14
N GLY A 263 16.75 2.43 8.90
CA GLY A 263 17.05 1.49 9.98
C GLY A 263 18.23 2.00 10.82
N GLU A 264 18.34 1.48 12.04
CA GLU A 264 19.36 1.91 12.99
C GLU A 264 19.88 0.72 13.80
N TYR A 265 21.20 0.61 13.86
CA TYR A 265 21.93 -0.28 14.77
C TYR A 265 22.81 0.60 15.64
N SER A 266 22.35 0.85 16.86
CA SER A 266 23.06 1.70 17.81
C SER A 266 23.28 0.94 19.11
N SER A 267 24.47 1.04 19.67
CA SER A 267 24.83 0.45 20.97
C SER A 267 25.80 1.37 21.71
N GLY A 268 25.49 1.67 22.98
CA GLY A 268 26.23 2.67 23.76
C GLY A 268 26.30 4.01 23.01
N SER A 269 27.53 4.51 22.79
CA SER A 269 27.81 5.74 22.05
C SER A 269 27.90 5.58 20.53
N LYS A 270 27.88 4.34 20.01
CA LYS A 270 28.00 4.09 18.57
C LYS A 270 26.63 4.13 17.91
N ARG A 271 26.49 4.98 16.88
CA ARG A 271 25.28 5.11 16.07
C ARG A 271 25.54 4.76 14.62
N LYS A 272 24.88 3.72 14.11
CA LYS A 272 24.96 3.31 12.69
C LYS A 272 23.58 3.30 12.06
N GLN A 273 23.31 4.28 11.20
CA GLN A 273 22.12 4.30 10.35
C GLN A 273 22.35 3.47 9.08
N THR A 274 21.33 2.74 8.65
CA THR A 274 21.36 1.90 7.45
C THR A 274 20.38 2.43 6.40
N GLY A 275 20.08 1.61 5.38
CA GLY A 275 19.04 1.94 4.39
C GLY A 275 17.67 2.11 5.04
N ILE A 276 16.68 2.53 4.24
CA ILE A 276 15.31 2.63 4.73
C ILE A 276 14.77 1.27 5.20
N THR A 277 13.85 1.25 6.15
CA THR A 277 13.29 0.00 6.72
C THR A 277 12.49 -0.81 5.70
N LYS A 278 11.95 -0.17 4.65
CA LYS A 278 11.07 -0.79 3.63
C LYS A 278 9.81 -1.45 4.22
N THR A 279 9.45 -1.12 5.46
CA THR A 279 8.21 -1.56 6.13
C THR A 279 6.97 -1.01 5.41
N GLY A 280 5.89 -1.79 5.36
CA GLY A 280 4.64 -1.36 4.73
C GLY A 280 4.66 -1.37 3.20
N SER A 281 3.69 -0.69 2.58
CA SER A 281 3.37 -0.83 1.15
C SER A 281 4.49 -0.35 0.20
N PRO A 282 5.04 -1.25 -0.64
CA PRO A 282 5.97 -0.86 -1.72
C PRO A 282 5.34 0.10 -2.73
N ARG A 283 4.02 0.00 -2.96
CA ARG A 283 3.27 0.87 -3.88
C ARG A 283 3.28 2.31 -3.41
N LEU A 284 2.96 2.54 -2.13
CA LEU A 284 3.00 3.88 -1.52
C LEU A 284 4.39 4.49 -1.60
N ARG A 285 5.44 3.73 -1.25
CA ARG A 285 6.83 4.21 -1.38
C ARG A 285 7.17 4.62 -2.80
N ARG A 286 6.83 3.79 -3.79
CA ARG A 286 7.09 4.09 -5.21
C ARG A 286 6.38 5.38 -5.61
N ILE A 287 5.08 5.48 -5.35
CA ILE A 287 4.28 6.65 -5.75
C ILE A 287 4.79 7.93 -5.09
N LEU A 288 5.13 7.90 -3.79
CA LEU A 288 5.71 9.05 -3.10
C LEU A 288 7.10 9.41 -3.66
N THR A 289 7.89 8.41 -4.05
CA THR A 289 9.20 8.66 -4.70
C THR A 289 9.03 9.29 -6.07
N GLU A 290 8.04 8.86 -6.86
CA GLU A 290 7.68 9.49 -8.14
C GLU A 290 7.21 10.93 -7.96
N ALA A 291 6.35 11.19 -6.97
CA ALA A 291 5.89 12.54 -6.63
C ALA A 291 7.07 13.43 -6.19
N ALA A 292 7.96 12.90 -5.36
CA ALA A 292 9.12 13.61 -4.83
C ALA A 292 10.05 14.13 -5.94
N TRP A 293 10.08 13.49 -7.11
CA TRP A 293 10.99 13.88 -8.20
C TRP A 293 10.68 15.26 -8.73
N GLN A 294 9.44 15.71 -8.56
CA GLN A 294 9.07 17.05 -8.92
C GLN A 294 9.84 18.09 -8.11
N HIS A 295 10.19 17.85 -6.85
CA HIS A 295 10.91 18.83 -6.03
C HIS A 295 12.38 19.05 -6.43
N ARG A 296 12.90 18.36 -7.45
CA ARG A 296 14.23 18.66 -8.02
C ARG A 296 14.31 20.02 -8.70
N PHE A 297 13.18 20.54 -9.19
CA PHE A 297 13.15 21.85 -9.83
C PHE A 297 12.74 22.95 -8.84
N PRO A 298 13.23 24.19 -9.00
CA PRO A 298 12.92 25.29 -8.09
C PRO A 298 11.45 25.72 -8.16
N GLY A 299 11.08 26.63 -7.24
CA GLY A 299 9.76 27.26 -7.18
C GLY A 299 8.68 26.46 -6.46
N THR A 300 7.49 27.05 -6.34
CA THR A 300 6.36 26.50 -5.58
C THR A 300 5.38 25.69 -6.42
N GLY A 301 5.49 25.70 -7.75
CA GLY A 301 4.59 24.95 -8.63
C GLY A 301 4.57 25.51 -10.06
N SER A 302 3.92 24.77 -10.97
CA SER A 302 3.59 25.25 -12.31
C SER A 302 2.21 25.94 -12.32
N LYS A 303 1.79 26.50 -13.46
CA LYS A 303 0.42 27.00 -13.67
C LYS A 303 -0.64 25.95 -13.29
N ILE A 304 -0.38 24.68 -13.59
CA ILE A 304 -1.26 23.55 -13.24
C ILE A 304 -1.38 23.38 -11.73
N VAL A 305 -0.26 23.46 -10.98
CA VAL A 305 -0.28 23.36 -9.51
C VAL A 305 -0.99 24.56 -8.90
N THR A 306 -0.83 25.74 -9.48
CA THR A 306 -1.53 26.96 -9.05
C THR A 306 -3.04 26.82 -9.23
N ALA A 307 -3.49 26.31 -10.38
CA ALA A 307 -4.90 26.03 -10.62
C ALA A 307 -5.50 25.03 -9.61
N ARG A 308 -4.73 24.00 -9.21
CA ARG A 308 -5.16 23.02 -8.18
C ARG A 308 -5.33 23.61 -6.78
N ARG A 309 -4.68 24.75 -6.49
CA ARG A 309 -4.78 25.45 -5.20
C ARG A 309 -5.95 26.41 -5.15
N SER A 310 -6.56 26.74 -6.30
CA SER A 310 -7.74 27.59 -6.34
C SER A 310 -8.89 26.94 -5.57
N GLY A 311 -9.52 27.71 -4.67
CA GLY A 311 -10.61 27.24 -3.81
C GLY A 311 -10.19 26.29 -2.67
N GLN A 312 -8.89 26.06 -2.45
CA GLN A 312 -8.40 25.24 -1.35
C GLN A 312 -8.12 26.10 -0.09
N PRO A 313 -8.16 25.53 1.13
CA PRO A 313 -7.90 26.27 2.35
C PRO A 313 -6.51 26.95 2.35
N ALA A 314 -6.46 28.22 2.74
CA ALA A 314 -5.21 29.01 2.71
C ALA A 314 -4.07 28.37 3.50
N LEU A 315 -4.37 27.74 4.64
CA LEU A 315 -3.38 27.01 5.44
C LEU A 315 -2.77 25.81 4.70
N VAL A 316 -3.56 25.07 3.93
CA VAL A 316 -3.09 23.94 3.10
C VAL A 316 -2.20 24.46 1.97
N VAL A 317 -2.62 25.54 1.31
CA VAL A 317 -1.84 26.17 0.24
C VAL A 317 -0.48 26.64 0.76
N ALA A 318 -0.46 27.37 1.87
CA ALA A 318 0.76 27.82 2.52
C ALA A 318 1.67 26.66 2.94
N LEU A 319 1.10 25.56 3.46
CA LEU A 319 1.86 24.35 3.80
C LEU A 319 2.49 23.70 2.55
N ALA A 320 1.75 23.63 1.43
CA ALA A 320 2.25 23.05 0.18
C ALA A 320 3.36 23.89 -0.47
N GLU A 321 3.31 25.21 -0.34
CA GLU A 321 4.37 26.13 -0.78
C GLU A 321 5.62 25.99 0.07
N LYS A 322 5.45 25.98 1.40
CA LYS A 322 6.53 25.70 2.36
C LYS A 322 7.18 24.35 2.08
N ALA A 323 6.38 23.31 1.80
CA ALA A 323 6.87 22.00 1.41
C ALA A 323 7.71 22.09 0.14
N SER A 324 7.23 22.77 -0.90
CA SER A 324 7.92 22.88 -2.19
C SER A 324 9.31 23.51 -2.06
N LEU A 325 9.42 24.64 -1.36
CA LEU A 325 10.68 25.34 -1.12
C LEU A 325 11.65 24.49 -0.27
N ARG A 326 11.15 23.90 0.82
CA ARG A 326 11.98 23.11 1.74
C ARG A 326 12.50 21.83 1.09
N LEU A 327 11.65 21.12 0.36
CA LEU A 327 12.00 19.88 -0.33
C LEU A 327 13.01 20.14 -1.46
N HIS A 328 12.88 21.25 -2.18
CA HIS A 328 13.86 21.66 -3.17
C HIS A 328 15.22 21.99 -2.52
N LYS A 329 15.22 22.77 -1.43
CA LYS A 329 16.43 23.07 -0.65
C LYS A 329 17.11 21.78 -0.17
N LYS A 330 16.34 20.81 0.33
CA LYS A 330 16.88 19.50 0.74
C LYS A 330 17.51 18.76 -0.43
N PHE A 331 16.83 18.69 -1.57
CA PHE A 331 17.36 18.05 -2.78
C PHE A 331 18.71 18.68 -3.18
N ARG A 332 18.77 20.01 -3.29
CA ARG A 332 19.98 20.76 -3.64
C ARG A 332 21.11 20.55 -2.63
N ASN A 333 20.82 20.61 -1.34
CA ASN A 333 21.83 20.39 -0.30
C ASN A 333 22.45 18.99 -0.37
N LEU A 334 21.65 17.95 -0.66
CA LEU A 334 22.17 16.59 -0.81
C LEU A 334 22.95 16.42 -2.13
N GLN A 335 22.52 17.12 -3.19
CA GLN A 335 23.22 17.16 -4.48
C GLN A 335 24.61 17.77 -4.34
N LEU A 336 24.73 18.91 -3.64
CA LEU A 336 26.01 19.57 -3.36
C LEU A 336 26.95 18.71 -2.50
N ARG A 337 26.40 17.81 -1.69
CA ARG A 337 27.15 16.82 -0.90
C ARG A 337 27.50 15.55 -1.69
N GLY A 338 27.31 15.54 -3.01
CA GLY A 338 27.63 14.41 -3.88
C GLY A 338 26.81 13.15 -3.60
N LYS A 339 25.61 13.26 -3.01
CA LYS A 339 24.77 12.08 -2.75
C LYS A 339 24.15 11.54 -4.03
N THR A 340 23.98 10.22 -4.10
CA THR A 340 23.37 9.58 -5.26
C THR A 340 21.91 10.00 -5.43
N PRO A 341 21.36 9.99 -6.66
CA PRO A 341 19.98 10.37 -6.91
C PRO A 341 18.96 9.58 -6.07
N GLN A 342 19.23 8.31 -5.79
CA GLN A 342 18.39 7.43 -4.96
C GLN A 342 18.36 7.91 -3.51
N VAL A 343 19.50 8.31 -2.94
CA VAL A 343 19.56 8.85 -1.57
C VAL A 343 18.85 10.19 -1.49
N MET A 344 19.09 11.06 -2.47
CA MET A 344 18.45 12.38 -2.55
C MET A 344 16.92 12.24 -2.59
N ILE A 345 16.41 11.44 -3.53
CA ILE A 345 14.96 11.33 -3.72
C ILE A 345 14.26 10.64 -2.56
N THR A 346 14.90 9.64 -1.94
CA THR A 346 14.34 8.96 -0.77
C THR A 346 14.22 9.91 0.41
N ALA A 347 15.21 10.78 0.62
CA ALA A 347 15.17 11.78 1.69
C ALA A 347 14.08 12.84 1.47
N VAL A 348 13.86 13.25 0.21
CA VAL A 348 12.79 14.17 -0.19
C VAL A 348 11.43 13.50 -0.05
N SER A 349 11.27 12.26 -0.52
CA SER A 349 10.05 11.45 -0.40
C SER A 349 9.61 11.27 1.06
N ARG A 350 10.56 10.96 1.96
CA ARG A 350 10.30 10.88 3.40
C ARG A 350 9.75 12.19 3.97
N GLU A 351 10.32 13.32 3.60
CA GLU A 351 9.86 14.61 4.15
C GLU A 351 8.54 15.06 3.50
N LEU A 352 8.34 14.79 2.21
CA LEU A 352 7.08 15.01 1.52
C LEU A 352 5.94 14.27 2.22
N SER A 353 6.13 13.00 2.61
CA SER A 353 5.07 12.26 3.30
C SER A 353 4.70 12.89 4.66
N GLY A 354 5.64 13.50 5.37
CA GLY A 354 5.35 14.26 6.59
C GLY A 354 4.50 15.50 6.34
N PHE A 355 4.75 16.20 5.23
CA PHE A 355 3.93 17.34 4.81
C PHE A 355 2.51 16.93 4.41
N LEU A 356 2.38 15.82 3.68
CA LEU A 356 1.07 15.27 3.31
C LEU A 356 0.29 14.83 4.55
N TRP A 357 0.94 14.18 5.51
CA TRP A 357 0.32 13.85 6.80
C TRP A 357 -0.15 15.11 7.53
N ALA A 358 0.67 16.15 7.61
CA ALA A 358 0.29 17.39 8.28
C ALA A 358 -0.93 18.03 7.59
N ALA A 359 -0.95 18.09 6.26
CA ALA A 359 -2.09 18.63 5.51
C ALA A 359 -3.40 17.88 5.78
N MET A 360 -3.35 16.55 5.82
CA MET A 360 -4.52 15.71 6.09
C MET A 360 -5.02 15.82 7.54
N ASN A 361 -4.23 16.38 8.45
CA ASN A 361 -4.61 16.62 9.85
C ASN A 361 -4.93 18.10 10.15
N LEU A 362 -4.76 19.02 9.19
CA LEU A 362 -5.03 20.45 9.39
C LEU A 362 -6.49 20.85 9.13
N VAL A 363 -7.22 20.08 8.31
CA VAL A 363 -8.55 20.43 7.79
C VAL A 363 -9.65 19.53 8.39
N ALA A 364 -9.31 18.75 9.43
CA ALA A 364 -10.11 17.61 9.86
C ALA A 364 -10.63 17.72 11.28
#